data_AF-A0ABD7ZYV9-F1
#
_entry.id   AF-A0ABD7ZYV9-F1
#
_cell.length_a   1.000
_cell.length_b   1.000
_cell.length_c   1.000
_cell.angle_alpha   90.00
_cell.angle_beta   90.00
_cell.angle_gamma   90.00
#
_symmetry.space_group_name_H-M   'P 1'
#
loop_
_entity.id
_entity.type
_entity.pdbx_description
1 polymer ?
#
loop_
_entity_poly.entity_id
_entity_poly.type
_entity_poly.pdbx_seq_one_letter_code
_entity_poly.pdbx_strand_id
1 'polypeptide(L)'
;MGNTHKFKMLDWDEGCFCVIPKENVVEAIYYAWNYEFDVYEIESGEMIFSGRLDNEDNSEMLKKYGLSVIDGEKYRNLQNIETGEIYKASWEK
;
A
#
# COMPACT_ATOMS: atom_id res chain seq x y z
N MET A 1 20.00 -17.54 -2.99
CA MET A 1 19.76 -16.09 -3.17
C MET A 1 18.32 -15.93 -3.61
N GLY A 2 17.40 -15.85 -2.66
CA GLY A 2 15.96 -15.83 -2.95
C GLY A 2 15.38 -14.47 -2.57
N ASN A 3 15.74 -13.41 -3.31
CA ASN A 3 15.02 -12.14 -3.19
C ASN A 3 13.74 -12.23 -4.03
N THR A 4 12.81 -13.05 -3.58
CA THR A 4 11.43 -13.05 -4.07
C THR A 4 10.76 -11.81 -3.49
N HIS A 5 10.83 -10.71 -4.23
CA HIS A 5 10.05 -9.52 -3.95
C HIS A 5 8.56 -9.89 -3.91
N LYS A 6 7.81 -9.31 -2.98
CA LYS A 6 6.40 -9.68 -2.73
C LYS A 6 5.40 -8.78 -3.46
N PHE A 7 5.78 -7.54 -3.71
CA PHE A 7 4.88 -6.52 -4.25
C PHE A 7 5.45 -5.84 -5.49
N LYS A 8 4.54 -5.43 -6.37
CA LYS A 8 4.82 -4.59 -7.53
C LYS A 8 3.84 -3.43 -7.57
N MET A 9 4.26 -2.31 -8.14
CA MET A 9 3.38 -1.17 -8.41
C MET A 9 3.14 -1.03 -9.90
N LEU A 10 1.97 -0.53 -10.28
CA LEU A 10 1.70 -0.08 -11.64
C LEU A 10 2.03 1.41 -11.73
N ASP A 11 3.16 1.72 -12.36
CA ASP A 11 3.53 3.08 -12.72
C ASP A 11 2.60 3.54 -13.85
N TRP A 12 1.71 4.46 -13.53
CA TRP A 12 0.71 4.98 -14.47
C TRP A 12 1.30 5.94 -15.50
N ASP A 13 2.43 6.56 -15.18
CA ASP A 13 3.10 7.50 -16.08
C ASP A 13 3.87 6.74 -17.17
N GLU A 14 4.53 5.64 -16.79
CA GLU A 14 5.28 4.79 -17.73
C GLU A 14 4.46 3.62 -18.30
N GLY A 15 3.30 3.32 -17.71
CA GLY A 15 2.43 2.22 -18.13
C GLY A 15 3.04 0.84 -17.90
N CYS A 16 3.88 0.69 -16.87
CA CYS A 16 4.61 -0.55 -16.61
C CYS A 16 4.55 -0.99 -15.14
N PHE A 17 4.78 -2.28 -14.91
CA PHE A 17 4.90 -2.81 -13.56
C PHE A 17 6.34 -2.71 -13.06
N CYS A 18 6.53 -2.04 -11.92
CA CYS A 18 7.81 -1.94 -11.24
C CYS A 18 7.79 -2.76 -9.95
N VAL A 19 8.87 -3.46 -9.65
CA VAL A 19 9.01 -4.21 -8.39
C VAL A 19 9.23 -3.23 -7.24
N ILE A 20 8.48 -3.40 -6.15
CA ILE A 20 8.66 -2.59 -4.94
C ILE A 20 9.76 -3.23 -4.07
N PRO A 21 10.80 -2.50 -3.67
CA PRO A 21 11.92 -3.03 -2.88
C PRO A 21 11.57 -3.16 -1.38
N LYS A 22 10.32 -3.48 -1.06
CA LYS A 22 9.78 -3.54 0.31
C LYS A 22 9.10 -4.88 0.55
N GLU A 23 9.40 -5.51 1.68
CA GLU A 23 8.81 -6.80 2.05
C GLU A 23 7.57 -6.66 2.93
N ASN A 24 7.44 -5.54 3.65
CA ASN A 24 6.28 -5.23 4.49
C ASN A 24 5.22 -4.49 3.65
N VAL A 25 3.96 -4.89 3.81
CA VAL A 25 2.82 -4.32 3.06
C VAL A 25 2.62 -2.81 3.33
N VAL A 26 2.79 -2.35 4.58
CA VAL A 26 2.68 -0.94 4.95
C VAL A 26 3.77 -0.11 4.26
N GLU A 27 5.02 -0.58 4.29
CA GLU A 27 6.12 0.09 3.61
C GLU A 27 5.93 0.08 2.08
N ALA A 28 5.41 -1.01 1.52
CA ALA A 28 5.16 -1.12 0.08
C ALA A 28 4.06 -0.16 -0.38
N ILE A 29 2.96 -0.07 0.38
CA ILE A 29 1.88 0.88 0.11
C ILE A 29 2.40 2.30 0.21
N TYR A 30 3.09 2.69 1.28
CA TYR A 30 3.60 4.05 1.40
C TYR A 30 4.65 4.40 0.34
N TYR A 31 5.41 3.43 -0.14
CA TYR A 31 6.34 3.63 -1.26
C TYR A 31 5.60 4.00 -2.55
N ALA A 32 4.53 3.27 -2.89
CA ALA A 32 3.75 3.51 -4.12
C ALA A 32 2.77 4.68 -4.01
N TRP A 33 2.19 4.89 -2.83
CA TRP A 33 1.17 5.91 -2.59
C TRP A 33 1.71 7.33 -2.75
N ASN A 34 3.00 7.55 -2.47
CA ASN A 34 3.66 8.82 -2.75
C ASN A 34 3.58 9.23 -4.25
N TYR A 35 3.36 8.27 -5.14
CA TYR A 35 3.20 8.46 -6.58
C TYR A 35 1.77 8.19 -7.06
N GLU A 36 0.82 8.01 -6.15
CA GLU A 36 -0.56 7.60 -6.45
C GLU A 36 -0.70 6.29 -7.24
N PHE A 37 0.32 5.42 -7.16
CA PHE A 37 0.35 4.16 -7.90
C PHE A 37 -0.45 3.05 -7.24
N ASP A 38 -0.86 2.08 -8.06
CA ASP A 38 -1.60 0.90 -7.60
C ASP A 38 -0.60 -0.19 -7.20
N VAL A 39 -0.89 -0.90 -6.11
CA VAL A 39 -0.02 -1.95 -5.56
C VAL A 39 -0.67 -3.31 -5.74
N TYR A 40 0.15 -4.27 -6.17
CA TYR A 40 -0.25 -5.63 -6.42
C TYR A 40 0.69 -6.61 -5.71
N GLU A 41 0.13 -7.72 -5.25
CA GLU A 41 0.92 -8.87 -4.80
C GLU A 41 1.43 -9.65 -6.02
N ILE A 42 2.72 -10.00 -6.02
CA ILE A 42 3.36 -10.63 -7.18
C ILE A 42 2.86 -12.06 -7.39
N GLU A 43 2.68 -12.82 -6.31
CA GLU A 43 2.33 -14.25 -6.39
C GLU A 43 0.89 -14.46 -6.87
N SER A 44 -0.07 -13.72 -6.30
CA SER A 44 -1.49 -13.82 -6.67
C SER A 44 -1.86 -12.96 -7.89
N GLY A 45 -1.11 -11.89 -8.15
CA GLY A 45 -1.46 -10.86 -9.14
C GLY A 45 -2.62 -9.96 -8.68
N GLU A 46 -3.07 -10.09 -7.45
CA GLU A 46 -4.19 -9.33 -6.90
C GLU A 46 -3.78 -7.88 -6.57
N MET A 47 -4.65 -6.93 -6.88
CA MET A 47 -4.49 -5.54 -6.43
C MET A 47 -4.85 -5.46 -4.95
N ILE A 48 -3.98 -4.85 -4.15
CA ILE A 48 -4.16 -4.77 -2.69
C ILE A 48 -4.35 -3.34 -2.20
N PHE A 49 -4.00 -2.37 -3.04
CA PHE A 49 -4.14 -0.96 -2.75
C PHE A 49 -4.15 -0.16 -4.06
N SER A 50 -4.91 0.95 -4.11
CA SER A 50 -4.86 1.92 -5.18
C SER A 50 -4.69 3.33 -4.64
N GLY A 51 -3.69 4.06 -5.14
CA GLY A 51 -3.47 5.46 -4.78
C GLY A 51 -4.63 6.39 -5.17
N ARG A 52 -5.50 5.93 -6.08
CA ARG A 52 -6.61 6.71 -6.65
C ARG A 52 -7.99 6.35 -6.06
N LEU A 53 -8.08 5.28 -5.27
CA LEU A 53 -9.31 4.90 -4.59
C LEU A 53 -9.44 5.59 -3.22
N ASP A 54 -10.68 5.62 -2.72
CA ASP A 54 -11.00 6.21 -1.43
C ASP A 54 -10.63 5.28 -0.26
N ASN A 55 -11.02 5.67 0.95
CA ASN A 55 -10.70 4.93 2.16
C ASN A 55 -11.50 3.64 2.28
N GLU A 56 -12.75 3.62 1.82
CA GLU A 56 -13.64 2.47 1.97
C GLU A 56 -13.18 1.34 1.05
N ASP A 57 -12.96 1.65 -0.22
CA ASP A 57 -12.50 0.68 -1.21
C ASP A 57 -11.12 0.12 -0.86
N ASN A 58 -10.18 0.98 -0.47
CA ASN A 58 -8.86 0.51 -0.05
C ASN A 58 -8.92 -0.31 1.25
N SER A 59 -9.76 0.08 2.21
CA SER A 59 -9.90 -0.67 3.45
C SER A 59 -10.46 -2.07 3.20
N GLU A 60 -11.38 -2.25 2.26
CA GLU A 60 -11.91 -3.57 1.91
C GLU A 60 -10.80 -4.51 1.41
N MET A 61 -9.94 -4.04 0.50
CA MET A 61 -8.80 -4.81 -0.01
C MET A 61 -7.78 -5.13 1.09
N LEU A 62 -7.58 -4.21 2.04
CA LEU A 62 -6.56 -4.31 3.08
C LEU A 62 -6.97 -5.13 4.31
N LYS A 63 -8.26 -5.48 4.46
CA LYS A 63 -8.76 -6.32 5.56
C LYS A 63 -7.99 -7.63 5.71
N LYS A 64 -7.60 -8.27 4.60
CA LYS A 64 -6.82 -9.53 4.63
C LYS A 64 -5.42 -9.37 5.23
N TYR A 65 -4.90 -8.14 5.27
CA TYR A 65 -3.64 -7.79 5.91
C TYR A 65 -3.83 -7.20 7.32
N GLY A 66 -5.06 -7.15 7.83
CA GLY A 66 -5.37 -6.55 9.13
C GLY A 66 -5.22 -5.03 9.14
N LEU A 67 -5.36 -4.39 7.96
CA LEU A 67 -5.15 -2.96 7.78
C LEU A 67 -6.40 -2.26 7.24
N SER A 68 -6.58 -1.00 7.60
CA SER A 68 -7.57 -0.09 7.01
C SER A 68 -6.92 1.25 6.66
N VAL A 69 -7.56 2.01 5.77
CA VAL A 69 -7.23 3.39 5.49
C VAL A 69 -8.13 4.30 6.32
N ILE A 70 -7.53 5.26 7.01
CA ILE A 70 -8.24 6.26 7.81
C ILE A 70 -7.81 7.68 7.41
N ASP A 71 -8.69 8.65 7.63
CA ASP A 71 -8.32 10.06 7.57
C ASP A 71 -7.56 10.43 8.85
N GLY A 72 -6.28 10.78 8.71
CA GLY A 72 -5.50 11.38 9.78
C GLY A 72 -5.70 12.90 9.86
N GLU A 73 -4.90 13.57 10.69
CA GLU A 73 -5.02 15.02 10.89
C GLU A 73 -4.70 15.84 9.63
N LYS A 74 -3.74 15.37 8.82
CA LYS A 74 -3.29 16.04 7.60
C LYS A 74 -3.33 15.14 6.37
N TYR A 75 -3.05 13.86 6.57
CA TYR A 75 -2.95 12.87 5.50
C TYR A 75 -3.74 11.62 5.87
N ARG A 76 -4.10 10.86 4.83
CA ARG A 76 -4.61 9.51 5.01
C ARG A 76 -3.51 8.62 5.55
N ASN A 77 -3.87 7.73 6.48
CA ASN A 77 -2.95 6.82 7.13
C ASN A 77 -3.45 5.38 7.06
N LEU A 78 -2.53 4.43 7.14
CA LEU A 78 -2.82 3.03 7.39
C LEU A 78 -2.95 2.80 8.90
N GLN A 79 -3.99 2.09 9.31
CA GLN A 79 -4.21 1.68 10.69
C GLN A 79 -4.29 0.16 10.79
N ASN A 80 -3.68 -0.42 11.81
CA ASN A 80 -3.91 -1.80 12.20
C ASN A 80 -5.32 -1.93 12.81
N ILE A 81 -6.15 -2.79 12.24
CA ILE A 81 -7.56 -2.97 12.64
C ILE A 81 -7.69 -3.52 14.07
N GLU A 82 -6.79 -4.41 14.49
CA GLU A 82 -6.89 -5.09 15.79
C GLU A 82 -6.39 -4.23 16.95
N THR A 83 -5.25 -3.56 16.76
CA THR A 83 -4.55 -2.81 17.81
C THR A 83 -4.87 -1.31 17.79
N GLY A 84 -5.39 -0.80 16.68
CA GLY A 84 -5.59 0.63 16.45
C GLY A 84 -4.29 1.40 16.20
N GLU A 85 -3.14 0.73 16.09
CA GLU A 85 -1.85 1.36 15.78
C GLU A 85 -1.92 2.06 14.42
N ILE A 86 -1.55 3.34 14.39
CA ILE A 86 -1.52 4.15 13.16
C ILE A 86 -0.09 4.17 12.65
N TYR A 87 0.11 3.67 11.44
CA TYR A 87 1.39 3.74 10.76
C TYR A 87 1.48 5.06 10.04
N LYS A 88 2.50 5.87 10.34
CA LYS A 88 2.77 7.09 9.60
C LYS A 88 3.78 6.83 8.49
N ALA A 89 3.56 7.46 7.35
CA ALA A 89 4.53 7.41 6.27
C ALA A 89 5.84 8.08 6.70
N SER A 90 6.99 7.57 6.27
CA SER A 90 8.30 8.13 6.65
C SER A 90 8.52 9.60 6.25
N TRP A 91 7.73 10.10 5.29
CA TRP A 91 7.76 11.50 4.85
C TRP A 91 6.83 12.42 5.67
N GLU A 92 5.92 11.86 6.47
CA GLU A 92 5.09 12.59 7.42
C GLU A 92 5.93 12.89 8.67
N LYS A 93 6.57 14.07 8.68
CA LYS A 93 7.37 14.57 9.81
C LYS A 93 6.53 15.32 10.85
#